data_AF-A0A958BNK1-F1
#
_entry.id   AF-A0A958BNK1-F1
#
_cell.length_a   1.000
_cell.length_b   1.000
_cell.length_c   1.000
_cell.angle_alpha   90.00
_cell.angle_beta   90.00
_cell.angle_gamma   90.00
#
_symmetry.space_group_name_H-M   'P 1'
#
loop_
_entity.id
_entity.type
_entity.pdbx_description
1 polymer ?
#
loop_
_entity_poly.entity_id
_entity_poly.type
_entity_poly.pdbx_seq_one_letter_code
_entity_poly.pdbx_strand_id
1 'polypeptide(L)'
;MELAELSTGLLRQAVAAYMDLAWEGATPPERTSSLASLTGLADDASAEELLAWEGFEREGTNGGTRRVQLRLGNARYPHMKLSLERLRESGQWVFSVDTHDRHLPPEALGASFAALQQSNEELKMRIEQRWADLGLDTARARLRDFVAREGDRPEQAQSKGYALLVDDDPDILDVERIVVERAGYHALLAASGDEALEKAEACGCQIALALVDIMMPGKSGYELVEELRSKKALSGPVLFLTAMMAGTVRDELCDKVLHKPFDIEELRQTMKAALARA
;
A
#
# COMPACT_ATOMS: atom_id res chain seq x y z
N MET A 1 -5.98 -12.14 -8.11
CA MET A 1 -6.28 -13.18 -9.11
C MET A 1 -5.12 -14.15 -9.18
N GLU A 2 -5.38 -15.41 -9.48
CA GLU A 2 -4.34 -16.36 -9.85
C GLU A 2 -3.74 -15.97 -11.21
N LEU A 3 -2.51 -16.42 -11.49
CA LEU A 3 -1.86 -16.12 -12.77
C LEU A 3 -2.73 -16.58 -13.97
N ALA A 4 -3.37 -17.74 -13.86
CA ALA A 4 -4.22 -18.29 -14.93
C ALA A 4 -5.50 -17.48 -15.21
N GLU A 5 -5.90 -16.59 -14.29
CA GLU A 5 -7.07 -15.72 -14.45
C GLU A 5 -6.69 -14.40 -15.14
N LEU A 6 -5.41 -14.05 -15.16
CA LEU A 6 -4.91 -12.84 -15.81
C LEU A 6 -5.09 -12.94 -17.32
N SER A 7 -5.71 -11.92 -17.92
CA SER A 7 -5.98 -11.89 -19.34
C SER A 7 -5.89 -10.48 -19.92
N THR A 8 -5.68 -10.39 -21.24
CA THR A 8 -5.70 -9.11 -21.96
C THR A 8 -7.02 -8.36 -21.77
N GLY A 9 -8.14 -9.08 -21.66
CA GLY A 9 -9.46 -8.51 -21.39
C GLY A 9 -9.52 -7.75 -20.06
N LEU A 10 -9.02 -8.35 -18.98
CA LEU A 10 -8.94 -7.68 -17.67
C LEU A 10 -8.03 -6.45 -17.71
N LEU A 11 -6.87 -6.56 -18.37
CA LEU A 11 -5.96 -5.43 -18.53
C LEU A 11 -6.60 -4.29 -19.32
N ARG A 12 -7.30 -4.58 -20.43
CA ARG A 12 -8.05 -3.59 -21.22
C ARG A 12 -9.11 -2.90 -20.36
N GLN A 13 -9.86 -3.65 -19.56
CA GLN A 13 -10.87 -3.11 -18.65
C GLN A 13 -10.24 -2.20 -17.59
N ALA A 14 -9.10 -2.60 -17.01
CA ALA A 14 -8.37 -1.81 -16.04
C ALA A 14 -7.85 -0.50 -16.65
N VAL A 15 -7.21 -0.56 -17.82
CA VAL A 15 -6.70 0.61 -18.56
C VAL A 15 -7.83 1.56 -18.94
N ALA A 16 -8.95 1.06 -19.45
CA ALA A 16 -10.09 1.90 -19.82
C ALA A 16 -10.65 2.67 -18.61
N ALA A 17 -10.87 1.98 -17.49
CA ALA A 17 -11.36 2.61 -16.26
C ALA A 17 -10.36 3.62 -15.67
N TYR A 18 -9.06 3.32 -15.73
CA TYR A 18 -8.00 4.25 -15.35
C TYR A 18 -8.06 5.51 -16.20
N MET A 19 -8.09 5.36 -17.53
CA MET A 19 -8.00 6.49 -18.46
C MET A 19 -9.21 7.42 -18.35
N ASP A 20 -10.41 6.87 -18.17
CA ASP A 20 -11.66 7.62 -17.97
C ASP A 20 -11.56 8.56 -16.76
N LEU A 21 -11.09 8.05 -15.62
CA LEU A 21 -10.95 8.82 -14.39
C LEU A 21 -9.72 9.73 -14.35
N ALA A 22 -8.59 9.29 -14.90
CA ALA A 22 -7.32 10.02 -14.79
C ALA A 22 -7.24 11.23 -15.73
N TRP A 23 -7.99 11.21 -16.83
CA TRP A 23 -7.96 12.29 -17.82
C TRP A 23 -9.25 13.10 -17.85
N GLU A 24 -10.37 12.62 -17.29
CA GLU A 24 -11.65 13.36 -17.16
C GLU A 24 -12.07 14.09 -18.46
N GLY A 25 -11.86 13.43 -19.61
CA GLY A 25 -12.18 13.98 -20.94
C GLY A 25 -11.09 14.86 -21.57
N ALA A 26 -9.99 15.14 -20.87
CA ALA A 26 -8.80 15.76 -21.45
C ALA A 26 -8.11 14.80 -22.43
N THR A 27 -7.47 15.36 -23.46
CA THR A 27 -6.71 14.58 -24.45
C THR A 27 -5.36 14.16 -23.86
N PRO A 28 -5.07 12.85 -23.71
CA PRO A 28 -3.77 12.38 -23.27
C PRO A 28 -2.69 12.65 -24.33
N PRO A 29 -1.41 12.79 -23.93
CA PRO A 29 -0.30 12.79 -24.87
C PRO A 29 -0.30 11.54 -25.76
N GLU A 30 0.19 11.66 -27.00
CA GLU A 30 0.23 10.56 -27.97
C GLU A 30 0.89 9.29 -27.41
N ARG A 31 1.98 9.44 -26.66
CA ARG A 31 2.66 8.33 -25.99
C ARG A 31 1.74 7.59 -25.01
N THR A 32 0.97 8.33 -24.21
CA THR A 32 0.00 7.75 -23.27
C THR A 32 -1.10 7.03 -24.03
N SER A 33 -1.66 7.65 -25.07
CA SER A 33 -2.71 7.04 -25.90
C SER A 33 -2.25 5.75 -26.59
N SER A 34 -1.00 5.72 -27.06
CA SER A 34 -0.37 4.53 -27.66
C SER A 34 -0.13 3.40 -26.64
N LEU A 35 0.27 3.73 -25.41
CA LEU A 35 0.36 2.74 -24.34
C LEU A 35 -1.03 2.22 -23.93
N ALA A 36 -2.01 3.12 -23.81
CA ALA A 36 -3.37 2.78 -23.40
C ALA A 36 -4.12 1.91 -24.44
N SER A 37 -3.74 1.96 -25.72
CA SER A 37 -4.32 1.07 -26.73
C SER A 37 -3.84 -0.38 -26.63
N LEU A 38 -2.77 -0.63 -25.85
CA LEU A 38 -2.13 -1.93 -25.70
C LEU A 38 -1.77 -2.54 -27.07
N THR A 39 -1.28 -1.70 -27.98
CA THR A 39 -0.95 -2.12 -29.35
C THR A 39 0.11 -3.21 -29.34
N GLY A 40 -0.13 -4.27 -30.12
CA GLY A 40 0.79 -5.42 -30.20
C GLY A 40 0.57 -6.48 -29.14
N LEU A 41 -0.36 -6.28 -28.19
CA LEU A 41 -0.81 -7.33 -27.28
C LEU A 41 -2.05 -8.03 -27.85
N ALA A 42 -1.94 -9.35 -28.08
CA ALA A 42 -3.04 -10.16 -28.60
C ALA A 42 -4.18 -10.30 -27.58
N ASP A 43 -5.41 -10.38 -28.07
CA ASP A 43 -6.60 -10.49 -27.19
C ASP A 43 -6.66 -11.84 -26.46
N ASP A 44 -6.07 -12.87 -27.03
CA ASP A 44 -5.96 -14.24 -26.51
C ASP A 44 -4.56 -14.57 -25.97
N ALA A 45 -3.73 -13.54 -25.71
CA ALA A 45 -2.41 -13.73 -25.10
C ALA A 45 -2.53 -14.47 -23.76
N SER A 46 -1.65 -15.45 -23.55
CA SER A 46 -1.46 -16.08 -22.25
C SER A 46 -1.04 -15.06 -21.20
N ALA A 47 -1.21 -15.39 -19.91
CA ALA A 47 -0.76 -14.54 -18.82
C ALA A 47 0.74 -14.26 -18.89
N GLU A 48 1.54 -15.25 -19.29
CA GLU A 48 2.98 -15.12 -19.48
C GLU A 48 3.33 -14.17 -20.63
N GLU A 49 2.66 -14.29 -21.77
CA GLU A 49 2.84 -13.38 -22.91
C GLU A 49 2.42 -11.95 -22.56
N LEU A 50 1.32 -11.79 -21.83
CA LEU A 50 0.87 -10.49 -21.32
C LEU A 50 1.93 -9.86 -20.42
N LEU A 51 2.44 -10.58 -19.43
CA LEU A 51 3.49 -10.09 -18.53
C LEU A 51 4.81 -9.83 -19.26
N ALA A 52 5.05 -10.50 -20.39
CA ALA A 52 6.21 -10.30 -21.26
C ALA A 52 6.02 -9.18 -22.31
N TRP A 53 4.85 -8.55 -22.40
CA TRP A 53 4.59 -7.48 -23.38
C TRP A 53 5.49 -6.25 -23.21
N GLU A 54 6.18 -5.83 -24.27
CA GLU A 54 7.24 -4.82 -24.22
C GLU A 54 6.77 -3.42 -23.76
N GLY A 55 5.46 -3.14 -23.81
CA GLY A 55 4.90 -1.87 -23.33
C GLY A 55 5.04 -1.64 -21.82
N PHE A 56 5.29 -2.69 -21.03
CA PHE A 56 5.45 -2.59 -19.58
C PHE A 56 6.86 -2.14 -19.15
N GLU A 57 6.91 -1.19 -18.21
CA GLU A 57 8.05 -1.03 -17.30
C GLU A 57 8.07 -2.24 -16.34
N ARG A 58 9.25 -2.83 -16.06
CA ARG A 58 9.37 -4.05 -15.25
C ARG A 58 10.27 -3.83 -14.04
N GLU A 59 9.87 -4.45 -12.92
CA GLU A 59 10.67 -4.53 -11.72
C GLU A 59 10.72 -5.99 -11.22
N GLY A 60 11.93 -6.51 -11.01
CA GLY A 60 12.14 -7.89 -10.57
C GLY A 60 13.61 -8.21 -10.25
N THR A 61 13.83 -9.08 -9.28
CA THR A 61 15.14 -9.69 -8.95
C THR A 61 15.20 -11.12 -9.49
N ASN A 62 16.36 -11.77 -9.40
CA ASN A 62 16.60 -13.18 -9.79
C ASN A 62 15.49 -14.11 -9.26
N GLY A 63 14.49 -14.44 -10.10
CA GLY A 63 13.32 -15.24 -9.69
C GLY A 63 12.03 -14.99 -10.48
N GLY A 64 11.95 -13.94 -11.30
CA GLY A 64 10.82 -13.66 -12.20
C GLY A 64 10.25 -12.26 -12.06
N THR A 65 9.28 -11.90 -12.92
CA THR A 65 8.62 -10.59 -12.90
C THR A 65 7.69 -10.50 -11.70
N ARG A 66 7.99 -9.59 -10.76
CA ARG A 66 7.15 -9.34 -9.58
C ARG A 66 6.15 -8.20 -9.81
N ARG A 67 6.51 -7.27 -10.70
CA ARG A 67 5.73 -6.08 -10.98
C ARG A 67 5.92 -5.64 -12.42
N VAL A 68 4.80 -5.34 -13.07
CA VAL A 68 4.76 -4.67 -14.38
C VAL A 68 3.95 -3.40 -14.28
N GLN A 69 4.35 -2.34 -14.98
CA GLN A 69 3.70 -1.03 -14.87
C GLN A 69 3.52 -0.34 -16.23
N LEU A 70 2.40 0.37 -16.36
CA LEU A 70 2.13 1.28 -17.48
C LEU A 70 2.06 2.70 -16.96
N ARG A 71 2.95 3.55 -17.48
CA ARG A 71 2.94 4.99 -17.17
C ARG A 71 1.89 5.68 -18.01
N LEU A 72 0.67 5.70 -17.47
CA LEU A 72 -0.49 6.31 -18.11
C LEU A 72 -0.66 7.79 -17.70
N GLY A 73 -0.05 8.22 -16.58
CA GLY A 73 -0.18 9.57 -16.07
C GLY A 73 -1.61 9.97 -15.72
N ASN A 74 -1.83 11.26 -15.50
CA ASN A 74 -3.14 11.88 -15.39
C ASN A 74 -3.06 13.32 -15.94
N ALA A 75 -4.19 14.03 -16.00
CA ALA A 75 -4.27 15.38 -16.58
C ALA A 75 -3.33 16.42 -15.93
N ARG A 76 -2.88 16.18 -14.69
CA ARG A 76 -2.04 17.09 -13.89
C ARG A 76 -0.65 16.53 -13.61
N TYR A 77 -0.44 15.22 -13.74
CA TYR A 77 0.79 14.54 -13.38
C TYR A 77 1.11 13.38 -14.33
N PRO A 78 2.11 13.50 -15.22
CA PRO A 78 2.35 12.53 -16.27
C PRO A 78 3.05 11.24 -15.79
N HIS A 79 3.49 11.18 -14.54
CA HIS A 79 4.33 10.08 -14.06
C HIS A 79 3.59 8.98 -13.31
N MET A 80 2.29 9.16 -13.02
CA MET A 80 1.43 8.16 -12.38
C MET A 80 1.32 6.89 -13.23
N LYS A 81 1.22 5.73 -12.57
CA LYS A 81 1.26 4.42 -13.24
C LYS A 81 0.12 3.50 -12.79
N LEU A 82 -0.41 2.75 -13.75
CA LEU A 82 -1.13 1.52 -13.48
C LEU A 82 -0.09 0.42 -13.24
N SER A 83 -0.24 -0.34 -12.16
CA SER A 83 0.66 -1.45 -11.82
C SER A 83 -0.13 -2.74 -11.69
N LEU A 84 0.51 -3.84 -12.08
CA LEU A 84 0.08 -5.20 -11.79
C LEU A 84 1.19 -5.88 -10.99
N GLU A 85 0.87 -6.28 -9.78
CA GLU A 85 1.84 -6.66 -8.76
C GLU A 85 1.53 -8.04 -8.17
N ARG A 86 2.57 -8.86 -8.02
CA ARG A 86 2.48 -10.18 -7.42
C ARG A 86 2.75 -10.10 -5.92
N LEU A 87 1.73 -10.42 -5.12
CA LEU A 87 1.79 -10.51 -3.67
C LEU A 87 2.74 -11.65 -3.25
N ARG A 88 3.56 -11.42 -2.23
CA ARG A 88 4.71 -12.29 -1.92
C ARG A 88 4.28 -13.66 -1.39
N GLU A 89 3.42 -13.67 -0.38
CA GLU A 89 3.05 -14.90 0.33
C GLU A 89 1.96 -15.68 -0.42
N SER A 90 0.89 -15.01 -0.84
CA SER A 90 -0.17 -15.65 -1.62
C SER A 90 0.22 -15.98 -3.06
N GLY A 91 1.19 -15.27 -3.64
CA GLY A 91 1.56 -15.41 -5.04
C GLY A 91 0.53 -14.85 -6.03
N GLN A 92 -0.56 -14.25 -5.53
CA GLN A 92 -1.67 -13.71 -6.31
C GLN A 92 -1.31 -12.34 -6.91
N TRP A 93 -1.94 -12.04 -8.05
CA TRP A 93 -1.77 -10.78 -8.75
C TRP A 93 -2.88 -9.79 -8.41
N VAL A 94 -2.52 -8.53 -8.24
CA VAL A 94 -3.45 -7.44 -7.97
C VAL A 94 -3.12 -6.22 -8.83
N PHE A 95 -4.16 -5.48 -9.21
CA PHE A 95 -4.04 -4.14 -9.76
C PHE A 95 -3.83 -3.13 -8.63
N SER A 96 -2.96 -2.15 -8.88
CA SER A 96 -2.71 -1.02 -7.99
C SER A 96 -2.36 0.22 -8.81
N VAL A 97 -2.54 1.39 -8.21
CA VAL A 97 -2.04 2.65 -8.77
C VAL A 97 -0.80 3.09 -8.00
N ASP A 98 0.25 3.43 -8.74
CA ASP A 98 1.47 4.05 -8.21
C ASP A 98 1.43 5.54 -8.57
N THR A 99 1.23 6.38 -7.56
CA THR A 99 1.19 7.85 -7.74
C THR A 99 2.54 8.38 -8.19
N HIS A 100 3.64 7.69 -7.88
CA HIS A 100 5.00 8.02 -8.25
C HIS A 100 5.45 9.44 -7.87
N ASP A 101 4.85 10.04 -6.84
CA ASP A 101 5.16 11.39 -6.36
C ASP A 101 5.59 11.42 -4.89
N ARG A 102 5.37 10.35 -4.13
CA ARG A 102 5.74 10.21 -2.71
C ARG A 102 7.25 10.10 -2.45
N HIS A 103 8.06 9.90 -3.49
CA HIS A 103 9.53 9.92 -3.36
C HIS A 103 10.10 11.34 -3.26
N LEU A 104 9.25 12.37 -3.41
CA LEU A 104 9.61 13.77 -3.28
C LEU A 104 8.97 14.33 -2.00
N PRO A 105 9.76 14.82 -1.03
CA PRO A 105 9.21 15.35 0.22
C PRO A 105 8.44 16.65 -0.05
N PRO A 106 7.18 16.77 0.38
CA PRO A 106 6.36 17.96 0.13
C PRO A 106 6.96 19.24 0.71
N GLU A 107 7.70 19.15 1.82
CA GLU A 107 8.37 20.28 2.48
C GLU A 107 9.41 20.93 1.57
N ALA A 108 10.05 20.14 0.70
CA ALA A 108 11.06 20.63 -0.24
C ALA A 108 10.47 21.35 -1.45
N LEU A 109 9.19 21.09 -1.79
CA LEU A 109 8.56 21.57 -3.02
C LEU A 109 7.37 22.53 -2.78
N GLY A 110 6.91 22.66 -1.53
CA GLY A 110 5.92 23.66 -1.11
C GLY A 110 4.46 23.25 -1.28
N ALA A 111 3.54 24.13 -0.85
CA ALA A 111 2.12 23.83 -0.71
C ALA A 111 1.42 23.38 -2.02
N SER A 112 1.82 23.91 -3.18
CA SER A 112 1.25 23.51 -4.47
C SER A 112 1.55 22.05 -4.81
N PHE A 113 2.73 21.55 -4.41
CA PHE A 113 3.11 20.17 -4.64
C PHE A 113 2.43 19.23 -3.63
N ALA A 114 2.29 19.64 -2.37
CA ALA A 114 1.50 18.90 -1.39
C ALA A 114 0.04 18.71 -1.85
N ALA A 115 -0.58 19.77 -2.39
CA ALA A 115 -1.92 19.70 -2.97
C ALA A 115 -2.00 18.79 -4.21
N LEU A 116 -0.91 18.68 -4.99
CA LEU A 116 -0.83 17.74 -6.11
C LEU A 116 -0.76 16.30 -5.61
N GLN A 117 0.09 16.00 -4.62
CA GLN A 117 0.20 14.67 -4.02
C GLN A 117 -1.13 14.21 -3.43
N GLN A 118 -1.83 15.09 -2.70
CA GLN A 118 -3.15 14.80 -2.18
C GLN A 118 -4.15 14.48 -3.31
N SER A 119 -4.18 15.30 -4.35
CA SER A 119 -5.05 15.08 -5.53
C SER A 119 -4.72 13.77 -6.25
N ASN A 120 -3.45 13.36 -6.31
CA ASN A 120 -3.03 12.10 -6.93
C ASN A 120 -3.41 10.90 -6.07
N GLU A 121 -3.30 10.98 -4.74
CA GLU A 121 -3.76 9.92 -3.84
C GLU A 121 -5.28 9.73 -3.93
N GLU A 122 -6.06 10.82 -3.92
CA GLU A 122 -7.52 10.78 -4.10
C GLU A 122 -7.91 10.14 -5.45
N LEU A 123 -7.20 10.49 -6.53
CA LEU A 123 -7.40 9.88 -7.84
C LEU A 123 -7.06 8.38 -7.83
N LYS A 124 -5.95 7.99 -7.19
CA LYS A 124 -5.59 6.59 -6.98
C LYS A 124 -6.71 5.82 -6.27
N MET A 125 -7.25 6.37 -5.17
CA MET A 125 -8.36 5.75 -4.44
C MET A 125 -9.58 5.54 -5.34
N ARG A 126 -9.96 6.55 -6.12
CA ARG A 126 -11.10 6.48 -7.06
C ARG A 126 -10.89 5.40 -8.13
N ILE A 127 -9.69 5.29 -8.69
CA ILE A 127 -9.38 4.29 -9.73
C ILE A 127 -9.41 2.88 -9.16
N GLU A 128 -8.76 2.64 -8.02
CA GLU A 128 -8.75 1.32 -7.39
C GLU A 128 -10.15 0.90 -6.91
N GLN A 129 -10.96 1.85 -6.44
CA GLN A 129 -12.37 1.60 -6.16
C GLN A 129 -13.13 1.22 -7.43
N ARG A 130 -12.94 1.95 -8.52
CA ARG A 130 -13.62 1.66 -9.79
C ARG A 130 -13.24 0.28 -10.33
N TRP A 131 -11.99 -0.13 -10.18
CA TRP A 131 -11.56 -1.48 -10.50
C TRP A 131 -12.23 -2.54 -9.63
N ALA A 132 -12.32 -2.32 -8.32
CA ALA A 132 -13.04 -3.21 -7.42
C ALA A 132 -14.52 -3.37 -7.81
N ASP A 133 -15.20 -2.26 -8.14
CA ASP A 133 -16.60 -2.27 -8.60
C ASP A 133 -16.79 -3.06 -9.92
N LEU A 134 -15.72 -3.16 -10.72
CA LEU A 134 -15.68 -3.92 -11.97
C LEU A 134 -15.28 -5.39 -11.76
N GLY A 135 -15.07 -5.82 -10.52
CA GLY A 135 -14.64 -7.17 -10.17
C GLY A 135 -13.15 -7.44 -10.40
N LEU A 136 -12.34 -6.39 -10.60
CA LEU A 136 -10.89 -6.53 -10.71
C LEU A 136 -10.27 -6.63 -9.31
N ASP A 137 -9.32 -7.55 -9.16
CA ASP A 137 -8.61 -7.71 -7.89
C ASP A 137 -7.66 -6.54 -7.64
N THR A 138 -7.93 -5.79 -6.56
CA THR A 138 -7.01 -4.80 -6.02
C THR A 138 -6.59 -5.20 -4.60
N ALA A 139 -5.43 -4.69 -4.15
CA ALA A 139 -4.98 -4.92 -2.78
C ALA A 139 -6.03 -4.45 -1.76
N ARG A 140 -6.54 -3.21 -1.92
CA ARG A 140 -7.56 -2.63 -1.04
C ARG A 140 -8.88 -3.41 -1.05
N ALA A 141 -9.35 -3.88 -2.20
CA ALA A 141 -10.56 -4.73 -2.25
C ALA A 141 -10.40 -5.99 -1.39
N ARG A 142 -9.23 -6.63 -1.47
CA ARG A 142 -8.92 -7.84 -0.69
C ARG A 142 -8.82 -7.59 0.81
N LEU A 143 -8.25 -6.44 1.20
CA LEU A 143 -8.23 -5.99 2.59
C LEU A 143 -9.65 -5.81 3.12
N ARG A 144 -10.52 -5.12 2.38
CA ARG A 144 -11.92 -4.92 2.77
C ARG A 144 -12.72 -6.22 2.84
N ASP A 145 -12.52 -7.14 1.90
CA ASP A 145 -13.14 -8.47 1.93
C ASP A 145 -12.69 -9.29 3.15
N PHE A 146 -11.45 -9.11 3.60
CA PHE A 146 -10.98 -9.69 4.86
C PHE A 146 -11.69 -9.06 6.05
N VAL A 147 -11.71 -7.72 6.15
CA VAL A 147 -12.38 -7.00 7.25
C VAL A 147 -13.85 -7.41 7.36
N ALA A 148 -14.58 -7.45 6.25
CA ALA A 148 -15.99 -7.84 6.21
C ALA A 148 -16.24 -9.28 6.69
N ARG A 149 -15.31 -10.21 6.46
CA ARG A 149 -15.42 -11.61 6.91
C ARG A 149 -15.01 -11.81 8.36
N GLU A 150 -14.15 -10.95 8.88
CA GLU A 150 -13.35 -11.23 10.08
C GLU A 150 -13.61 -10.25 11.24
N GLY A 151 -14.29 -9.13 10.98
CA GLY A 151 -14.52 -8.03 11.92
C GLY A 151 -15.41 -8.35 13.13
N ASP A 152 -16.31 -9.33 13.03
CA ASP A 152 -17.29 -9.67 14.08
C ASP A 152 -16.83 -10.80 15.03
N ARG A 153 -15.57 -11.24 14.96
CA ARG A 153 -15.11 -12.32 15.86
C ARG A 153 -14.78 -11.78 17.25
N PRO A 154 -15.23 -12.44 18.34
CA PRO A 154 -15.03 -11.95 19.69
C PRO A 154 -13.54 -11.86 20.06
N GLU A 155 -13.23 -10.81 20.83
CA GLU A 155 -11.89 -10.47 21.33
C GLU A 155 -11.29 -11.59 22.21
N GLN A 156 -9.97 -11.80 22.15
CA GLN A 156 -9.30 -12.77 23.02
C GLN A 156 -9.15 -12.20 24.44
N ALA A 157 -9.45 -13.02 25.45
CA ALA A 157 -9.56 -12.60 26.85
C ALA A 157 -8.23 -12.28 27.57
N GLN A 158 -7.06 -12.38 26.92
CA GLN A 158 -5.76 -12.17 27.57
C GLN A 158 -4.88 -11.20 26.80
N SER A 159 -4.69 -10.01 27.38
CA SER A 159 -3.96 -8.90 26.78
C SER A 159 -2.45 -9.06 26.89
N LYS A 160 -1.75 -8.89 25.77
CA LYS A 160 -0.29 -8.80 25.66
C LYS A 160 0.21 -7.36 25.72
N GLY A 161 -0.66 -6.40 26.02
CA GLY A 161 -0.38 -4.97 26.04
C GLY A 161 -0.99 -4.24 24.84
N TYR A 162 -0.54 -2.99 24.62
CA TYR A 162 -1.05 -2.13 23.56
C TYR A 162 -0.17 -2.19 22.32
N ALA A 163 -0.81 -2.32 21.16
CA ALA A 163 -0.19 -2.14 19.86
C ALA A 163 -0.60 -0.78 19.28
N LEU A 164 0.37 0.04 18.90
CA LEU A 164 0.13 1.32 18.21
C LEU A 164 0.14 1.07 16.70
N LEU A 165 -0.93 1.46 16.02
CA LEU A 165 -1.12 1.31 14.58
C LEU A 165 -1.22 2.71 13.97
N VAL A 166 -0.35 3.04 13.02
CA VAL A 166 -0.25 4.41 12.50
C VAL A 166 -0.16 4.39 10.98
N ASP A 167 -1.23 4.80 10.30
CA ASP A 167 -1.34 4.79 8.84
C ASP A 167 -2.42 5.80 8.42
N ASP A 168 -2.20 6.55 7.33
CA ASP A 168 -3.21 7.48 6.80
C ASP A 168 -4.29 6.78 5.96
N ASP A 169 -4.11 5.49 5.67
CA ASP A 169 -5.09 4.64 4.97
C ASP A 169 -5.98 3.87 5.96
N PRO A 170 -7.29 4.19 6.06
CA PRO A 170 -8.19 3.53 7.00
C PRO A 170 -8.42 2.05 6.68
N ASP A 171 -8.33 1.63 5.41
CA ASP A 171 -8.47 0.22 5.04
C ASP A 171 -7.30 -0.61 5.60
N ILE A 172 -6.11 0.00 5.69
CA ILE A 172 -4.94 -0.63 6.30
C ILE A 172 -5.10 -0.71 7.82
N LEU A 173 -5.47 0.40 8.48
CA LEU A 173 -5.69 0.42 9.93
C LEU A 173 -6.71 -0.62 10.40
N ASP A 174 -7.79 -0.83 9.66
CA ASP A 174 -8.80 -1.84 10.00
C ASP A 174 -8.27 -3.27 9.94
N VAL A 175 -7.46 -3.58 8.93
CA VAL A 175 -6.82 -4.90 8.81
C VAL A 175 -5.79 -5.09 9.90
N GLU A 176 -4.94 -4.10 10.14
CA GLU A 176 -3.92 -4.15 11.19
C GLU A 176 -4.55 -4.36 12.57
N ARG A 177 -5.63 -3.62 12.87
CA ARG A 177 -6.41 -3.77 14.10
C ARG A 177 -6.85 -5.21 14.29
N ILE A 178 -7.53 -5.80 13.29
CA ILE A 178 -7.98 -7.19 13.37
C ILE A 178 -6.80 -8.14 13.58
N VAL A 179 -5.66 -7.91 12.91
CA VAL A 179 -4.48 -8.77 13.03
C VAL A 179 -3.87 -8.71 14.42
N VAL A 180 -3.69 -7.51 15.00
CA VAL A 180 -3.08 -7.35 16.33
C VAL A 180 -4.02 -7.76 17.47
N GLU A 181 -5.32 -7.49 17.35
CA GLU A 181 -6.33 -7.91 18.33
C GLU A 181 -6.41 -9.44 18.41
N ARG A 182 -6.34 -10.12 17.26
CA ARG A 182 -6.26 -11.60 17.21
C ARG A 182 -4.95 -12.17 17.72
N ALA A 183 -3.89 -11.36 17.72
CA ALA A 183 -2.63 -11.72 18.35
C ALA A 183 -2.64 -11.45 19.86
N GLY A 184 -3.71 -10.84 20.40
CA GLY A 184 -3.93 -10.57 21.82
C GLY A 184 -3.51 -9.18 22.28
N TYR A 185 -3.34 -8.20 21.38
CA TYR A 185 -3.03 -6.81 21.73
C TYR A 185 -4.27 -5.93 21.73
N HIS A 186 -4.29 -4.87 22.54
CA HIS A 186 -5.27 -3.79 22.36
C HIS A 186 -4.74 -2.80 21.33
N ALA A 187 -5.53 -2.51 20.30
CA ALA A 187 -5.13 -1.60 19.24
C ALA A 187 -5.32 -0.13 19.64
N LEU A 188 -4.30 0.69 19.45
CA LEU A 188 -4.35 2.15 19.46
C LEU A 188 -4.15 2.61 18.02
N LEU A 189 -5.25 2.97 17.34
CA LEU A 189 -5.21 3.39 15.94
C LEU A 189 -4.86 4.87 15.87
N ALA A 190 -4.11 5.33 14.88
CA ALA A 190 -3.85 6.75 14.63
C ALA A 190 -3.70 6.99 13.13
N ALA A 191 -4.31 8.05 12.61
CA ALA A 191 -4.23 8.44 11.20
C ALA A 191 -3.05 9.39 10.91
N SER A 192 -2.28 9.77 11.94
CA SER A 192 -1.11 10.64 11.82
C SER A 192 -0.13 10.43 12.96
N GLY A 193 1.12 10.88 12.77
CA GLY A 193 2.12 10.83 13.84
C GLY A 193 1.77 11.69 15.06
N ASP A 194 1.07 12.81 14.88
CA ASP A 194 0.65 13.66 16.01
C ASP A 194 -0.43 12.97 16.84
N GLU A 195 -1.45 12.39 16.20
CA GLU A 195 -2.48 11.59 16.87
C GLU A 195 -1.86 10.37 17.59
N ALA A 196 -0.85 9.74 16.99
CA ALA A 196 -0.15 8.62 17.59
C ALA A 196 0.57 9.00 18.89
N LEU A 197 1.20 10.18 18.95
CA LEU A 197 1.84 10.69 20.16
C LEU A 197 0.82 11.01 21.25
N GLU A 198 -0.29 11.66 20.89
CA GLU A 198 -1.38 11.95 21.83
C GLU A 198 -1.95 10.67 22.44
N LYS A 199 -2.17 9.63 21.62
CA LYS A 199 -2.69 8.34 22.09
C LYS A 199 -1.67 7.56 22.93
N ALA A 200 -0.40 7.62 22.57
CA ALA A 200 0.68 7.01 23.36
C ALA A 200 0.78 7.66 24.75
N GLU A 201 0.67 8.99 24.83
CA GLU A 201 0.66 9.72 26.09
C GLU A 201 -0.60 9.42 26.91
N ALA A 202 -1.77 9.46 26.28
CA ALA A 202 -3.04 9.19 26.93
C ALA A 202 -3.18 7.75 27.45
N CYS A 203 -2.53 6.75 26.82
CA CYS A 203 -2.51 5.38 27.33
C CYS A 203 -1.85 5.30 28.72
N GLY A 204 -0.89 6.18 29.01
CA GLY A 204 -0.10 6.12 30.25
C GLY A 204 0.71 4.82 30.40
N CYS A 205 0.89 4.08 29.31
CA CYS A 205 1.44 2.73 29.25
C CYS A 205 2.55 2.67 28.21
N GLN A 206 3.45 1.67 28.31
CA GLN A 206 4.39 1.40 27.22
C GLN A 206 3.73 0.59 26.11
N ILE A 207 3.93 1.04 24.88
CA ILE A 207 3.53 0.34 23.67
C ILE A 207 4.40 -0.90 23.48
N ALA A 208 3.74 -2.05 23.34
CA ALA A 208 4.34 -3.38 23.23
C ALA A 208 4.57 -3.83 21.78
N LEU A 209 4.03 -3.10 20.80
CA LEU A 209 4.23 -3.32 19.36
C LEU A 209 3.83 -2.03 18.62
N ALA A 210 4.60 -1.58 17.63
CA ALA A 210 4.19 -0.48 16.77
C ALA A 210 4.21 -0.91 15.29
N LEU A 211 3.11 -0.71 14.59
CA LEU A 211 2.99 -0.79 13.14
C LEU A 211 2.86 0.65 12.62
N VAL A 212 3.79 1.09 11.78
CA VAL A 212 3.92 2.51 11.44
C VAL A 212 4.17 2.68 9.94
N ASP A 213 3.33 3.45 9.24
CA ASP A 213 3.66 3.93 7.90
C ASP A 213 4.79 4.96 7.97
N ILE A 214 5.80 4.76 7.15
CA ILE A 214 6.89 5.72 7.00
C ILE A 214 6.41 7.01 6.31
N MET A 215 5.56 6.88 5.29
CA MET A 215 5.19 7.98 4.38
C MET A 215 3.78 8.50 4.65
N MET A 216 3.65 9.28 5.72
CA MET A 216 2.42 10.02 6.05
C MET A 216 2.61 11.53 5.82
N PRO A 217 1.53 12.28 5.56
CA PRO A 217 1.56 13.74 5.59
C PRO A 217 2.03 14.26 6.96
N GLY A 218 2.91 15.26 6.95
CA GLY A 218 3.41 15.89 8.17
C GLY A 218 4.55 15.10 8.81
N LYS A 219 4.31 14.49 9.98
CA LYS A 219 5.34 13.79 10.74
C LYS A 219 5.65 12.43 10.12
N SER A 220 6.91 12.19 9.73
CA SER A 220 7.30 10.89 9.17
C SER A 220 7.26 9.78 10.22
N GLY A 221 7.10 8.53 9.78
CA GLY A 221 7.14 7.38 10.67
C GLY A 221 8.48 7.22 11.40
N TYR A 222 9.59 7.69 10.80
CA TYR A 222 10.90 7.71 11.46
C TYR A 222 10.94 8.68 12.63
N GLU A 223 10.52 9.93 12.42
CA GLU A 223 10.47 10.95 13.46
C GLU A 223 9.54 10.52 14.61
N LEU A 224 8.39 9.93 14.26
CA LEU A 224 7.46 9.39 15.24
C LEU A 224 8.12 8.32 16.13
N VAL A 225 8.79 7.33 15.53
CA VAL A 225 9.44 6.25 16.30
C VAL A 225 10.55 6.80 17.18
N GLU A 226 11.40 7.70 16.66
CA GLU A 226 12.45 8.34 17.44
C GLU A 226 11.86 9.11 18.64
N GLU A 227 10.77 9.86 18.42
CA GLU A 227 10.10 10.62 19.49
C GLU A 227 9.46 9.70 20.53
N LEU A 228 8.74 8.65 20.11
CA LEU A 228 8.14 7.65 21.01
C LEU A 228 9.19 6.95 21.88
N ARG A 229 10.35 6.59 21.31
CA ARG A 229 11.47 6.02 22.05
C ARG A 229 12.07 7.03 23.03
N SER A 230 12.24 8.28 22.62
CA SER A 230 12.79 9.35 23.48
C SER A 230 11.91 9.62 24.71
N LYS A 231 10.58 9.58 24.54
CA LYS A 231 9.58 9.72 25.60
C LYS A 231 9.38 8.45 26.43
N LYS A 232 10.09 7.35 26.12
CA LYS A 232 9.93 6.01 26.72
C LYS A 232 8.51 5.44 26.61
N ALA A 233 7.73 5.94 25.65
CA ALA A 233 6.36 5.49 25.38
C ALA A 233 6.33 4.17 24.59
N LEU A 234 7.43 3.83 23.89
CA LEU A 234 7.54 2.61 23.08
C LEU A 234 8.68 1.72 23.58
N SER A 235 8.35 0.49 24.00
CA SER A 235 9.33 -0.53 24.43
C SER A 235 9.39 -1.74 23.51
N GLY A 236 8.27 -2.13 22.88
CA GLY A 236 8.21 -3.27 21.99
C GLY A 236 8.80 -3.06 20.58
N PRO A 237 8.72 -4.06 19.69
CA PRO A 237 9.26 -3.97 18.34
C PRO A 237 8.48 -3.01 17.44
N VAL A 238 9.16 -2.53 16.41
CA VAL A 238 8.62 -1.65 15.35
C VAL A 238 8.59 -2.41 14.03
N LEU A 239 7.42 -2.45 13.41
CA LEU A 239 7.21 -2.88 12.04
C LEU A 239 6.88 -1.66 11.20
N PHE A 240 7.77 -1.30 10.26
CA PHE A 240 7.44 -0.27 9.29
C PHE A 240 6.63 -0.84 8.13
N LEU A 241 5.61 -0.10 7.70
CA LEU A 241 4.87 -0.34 6.48
C LEU A 241 5.22 0.78 5.48
N THR A 242 5.46 0.46 4.21
CA THR A 242 5.91 1.49 3.28
C THR A 242 5.73 1.15 1.81
N ALA A 243 5.42 2.16 0.99
CA ALA A 243 5.53 2.07 -0.46
C ALA A 243 6.92 2.51 -1.00
N MET A 244 7.90 2.75 -0.12
CA MET A 244 9.28 3.03 -0.53
C MET A 244 9.94 1.79 -1.15
N MET A 245 10.96 2.02 -1.98
CA MET A 245 11.76 0.94 -2.57
C MET A 245 12.54 0.17 -1.49
N ALA A 246 12.78 -1.11 -1.72
CA ALA A 246 13.61 -1.91 -0.82
C ALA A 246 15.04 -1.36 -0.75
N GLY A 247 15.62 -1.32 0.45
CA GLY A 247 16.99 -0.83 0.69
C GLY A 247 17.12 0.69 0.86
N THR A 248 16.03 1.46 0.79
CA THR A 248 16.01 2.88 1.14
C THR A 248 15.47 3.16 2.55
N VAL A 249 15.09 2.11 3.28
CA VAL A 249 14.52 2.21 4.62
C VAL A 249 15.62 2.27 5.67
N ARG A 250 15.40 3.05 6.74
CA ARG A 250 16.30 3.11 7.91
C ARG A 250 16.13 1.87 8.77
N ASP A 251 16.81 0.79 8.39
CA ASP A 251 16.72 -0.52 9.04
C ASP A 251 17.07 -0.46 10.54
N GLU A 252 17.85 0.53 10.99
CA GLU A 252 18.24 0.68 12.40
C GLU A 252 17.09 1.11 13.33
N LEU A 253 15.99 1.63 12.78
CA LEU A 253 14.84 2.11 13.54
C LEU A 253 13.70 1.08 13.66
N CYS A 254 13.83 -0.09 13.04
CA CYS A 254 12.78 -1.10 13.02
C CYS A 254 13.30 -2.53 13.14
N ASP A 255 12.42 -3.43 13.53
CA ASP A 255 12.69 -4.86 13.60
C ASP A 255 12.39 -5.55 12.26
N LYS A 256 11.40 -5.02 11.54
CA LYS A 256 10.94 -5.49 10.23
C LYS A 256 10.34 -4.36 9.39
N VAL A 257 10.34 -4.59 8.09
CA VAL A 257 9.71 -3.73 7.07
C VAL A 257 8.76 -4.60 6.25
N LEU A 258 7.56 -4.08 5.99
CA LEU A 258 6.56 -4.63 5.10
C LEU A 258 6.30 -3.64 3.96
N HIS A 259 6.48 -4.09 2.72
CA HIS A 259 6.26 -3.23 1.56
C HIS A 259 4.80 -3.29 1.10
N LYS A 260 4.21 -2.12 0.84
CA LYS A 260 2.90 -1.97 0.21
C LYS A 260 3.02 -2.13 -1.31
N PRO A 261 2.06 -2.80 -1.99
CA PRO A 261 0.93 -3.55 -1.43
C PRO A 261 1.37 -4.89 -0.83
N PHE A 262 0.66 -5.33 0.21
CA PHE A 262 0.87 -6.61 0.90
C PHE A 262 -0.44 -7.36 1.05
N ASP A 263 -0.36 -8.65 1.38
CA ASP A 263 -1.50 -9.44 1.81
C ASP A 263 -1.51 -9.70 3.33
N ILE A 264 -2.64 -10.20 3.82
CA ILE A 264 -2.87 -10.41 5.25
C ILE A 264 -1.87 -11.42 5.83
N GLU A 265 -1.47 -12.42 5.05
CA GLU A 265 -0.54 -13.44 5.52
C GLU A 265 0.88 -12.86 5.61
N GLU A 266 1.29 -12.03 4.65
CA GLU A 266 2.55 -11.27 4.68
C GLU A 266 2.60 -10.36 5.92
N LEU A 267 1.51 -9.65 6.24
CA LEU A 267 1.41 -8.86 7.48
C LEU A 267 1.55 -9.72 8.74
N ARG A 268 0.79 -10.82 8.84
CA ARG A 268 0.82 -11.72 10.00
C ARG A 268 2.21 -12.32 10.21
N GLN A 269 2.85 -12.81 9.15
CA GLN A 269 4.16 -13.42 9.23
C GLN A 269 5.24 -12.39 9.58
N THR A 270 5.17 -11.20 8.99
CA THR A 270 6.13 -10.13 9.26
C THR A 270 6.01 -9.64 10.71
N MET A 271 4.79 -9.44 11.21
CA MET A 271 4.54 -9.14 12.62
C MET A 271 5.07 -10.23 13.55
N LYS A 272 4.79 -11.51 13.26
CA LYS A 272 5.30 -12.64 14.05
C LYS A 272 6.83 -12.67 14.06
N ALA A 273 7.46 -12.37 12.93
CA ALA A 273 8.92 -12.33 12.81
C ALA A 273 9.55 -11.14 13.55
N ALA A 274 8.87 -9.99 13.63
CA ALA A 274 9.29 -8.85 14.46
C ALA A 274 9.23 -9.21 15.95
N LEU A 275 8.11 -9.81 16.38
CA LEU A 275 7.93 -10.24 17.77
C LEU A 275 8.90 -11.33 18.24
N ALA A 276 9.39 -12.18 17.32
CA ALA A 276 10.33 -13.25 17.67
C ALA A 276 11.77 -12.75 17.92
N ARG A 277 12.09 -11.50 17.60
CA ARG A 277 13.41 -10.89 17.76
C ARG A 277 13.50 -9.94 18.97
N ALA A 278 12.37 -9.61 19.58
CA ALA A 278 12.22 -8.70 20.70
C ALA A 278 12.46 -9.39 22.07
#